data_AF-A0A817UBK7-F1
#
_entry.id   AF-A0A817UBK7-F1
#
_cell.length_a   1.000
_cell.length_b   1.000
_cell.length_c   1.000
_cell.angle_alpha   90.00
_cell.angle_beta   90.00
_cell.angle_gamma   90.00
#
_symmetry.space_group_name_H-M   'P 1'
#
loop_
_entity.id
_entity.type
_entity.pdbx_description
1 polymer ?
#
loop_
_entity_poly.entity_id
_entity_poly.type
_entity_poly.pdbx_seq_one_letter_code
_entity_poly.pdbx_strand_id
1 'polypeptide(L)'
;MNAVKADRYAFTSWQEPRKTDGRIKFMCWGKEATQQGKEHYQGYIELDKAYTLPWVKRIIGIVNNIHLEEAREDRYRNISYCLKSKPEVSLILDRKRRVEDEPLDWADEFENENLTHLFNFS
;
A
#
# COMPACT_ATOMS: atom_id res chain seq x y z
N MET A 1 1.28 20.31 21.58
CA MET A 1 1.67 20.11 20.15
C MET A 1 0.58 19.30 19.49
N ASN A 2 0.05 19.75 18.34
CA ASN A 2 -0.93 18.94 17.59
C ASN A 2 -0.20 17.75 16.96
N ALA A 3 -0.74 16.55 17.12
CA ALA A 3 -0.19 15.37 16.47
C ALA A 3 -0.31 15.52 14.94
N VAL A 4 0.79 15.29 14.24
CA VAL A 4 0.83 15.31 12.77
C VAL A 4 -0.15 14.26 12.24
N LYS A 5 -0.94 14.66 11.25
CA LYS A 5 -1.88 13.79 10.55
C LYS A 5 -1.46 13.67 9.09
N ALA A 6 -1.51 12.46 8.56
CA ALA A 6 -1.33 12.20 7.13
C ALA A 6 -2.34 11.13 6.69
N ASP A 7 -2.57 11.05 5.39
CA ASP A 7 -3.45 10.07 4.74
C ASP A 7 -2.67 8.98 3.99
N ARG A 8 -1.33 9.12 3.91
CA ARG A 8 -0.44 8.18 3.24
C ARG A 8 0.71 7.79 4.17
N TYR A 9 0.98 6.49 4.26
CA TYR A 9 2.03 5.95 5.11
C TYR A 9 2.81 4.84 4.40
N ALA A 10 4.11 4.81 4.63
CA ALA A 10 4.93 3.63 4.41
C ALA A 10 4.97 2.80 5.71
N PHE A 11 5.03 1.49 5.59
CA PHE A 11 5.13 0.61 6.75
C PHE A 11 6.08 -0.56 6.53
N THR A 12 6.64 -1.06 7.63
CA THR A 12 7.26 -2.38 7.67
C THR A 12 6.66 -3.22 8.77
N SER A 13 6.52 -4.53 8.52
CA SER A 13 6.02 -5.47 9.53
C SER A 13 6.63 -6.85 9.41
N TRP A 14 6.81 -7.51 10.55
CA TRP A 14 7.16 -8.93 10.59
C TRP A 14 5.96 -9.86 10.41
N GLN A 15 4.74 -9.30 10.37
CA GLN A 15 3.50 -10.04 10.18
C GLN A 15 2.82 -9.55 8.90
N GLU A 16 2.11 -10.47 8.25
CA GLU A 16 1.38 -10.14 7.03
C GLU A 16 0.24 -9.15 7.33
N PRO A 17 0.11 -8.04 6.59
CA PRO A 17 -1.02 -7.12 6.69
C PRO A 17 -2.31 -7.79 6.20
N ARG A 18 -3.15 -8.27 7.11
CA ARG A 18 -4.39 -9.00 6.75
C ARG A 18 -5.68 -8.22 6.95
N LYS A 19 -5.62 -7.00 7.49
CA LYS A 19 -6.82 -6.26 7.88
C LYS A 19 -7.34 -5.41 6.73
N THR A 20 -8.58 -5.69 6.33
CA THR A 20 -9.41 -4.82 5.50
C THR A 20 -10.27 -3.95 6.43
N ASP A 21 -9.96 -2.65 6.50
CA ASP A 21 -10.76 -1.64 7.20
C ASP A 21 -11.31 -0.68 6.15
N GLY A 22 -12.58 -0.30 6.22
CA GLY A 22 -13.20 0.54 5.20
C GLY A 22 -12.66 1.98 5.11
N ARG A 23 -11.66 2.31 5.94
CA ARG A 23 -10.87 3.54 5.86
C ARG A 23 -9.66 3.40 4.93
N ILE A 24 -9.36 2.19 4.46
CA ILE A 24 -8.23 1.90 3.57
C ILE A 24 -8.70 2.04 2.12
N LYS A 25 -8.22 3.07 1.42
CA LYS A 25 -8.47 3.25 -0.02
C LYS A 25 -7.62 2.30 -0.85
N PHE A 26 -6.37 2.14 -0.43
CA PHE A 26 -5.36 1.36 -1.12
C PHE A 26 -4.36 0.84 -0.10
N MET A 27 -3.93 -0.41 -0.26
CA MET A 27 -2.80 -0.96 0.46
C MET A 27 -2.05 -1.91 -0.46
N CYS A 28 -0.72 -1.87 -0.43
CA CYS A 28 0.12 -2.86 -1.08
C CYS A 28 1.31 -3.21 -0.18
N TRP A 29 1.90 -4.38 -0.39
CA TRP A 29 3.12 -4.81 0.28
C TRP A 29 3.89 -5.81 -0.56
N GLY A 30 5.15 -6.02 -0.19
CA GLY A 30 6.01 -7.06 -0.74
C GLY A 30 6.91 -7.62 0.35
N LYS A 31 7.43 -8.83 0.11
CA LYS A 31 8.40 -9.46 1.00
C LYS A 31 9.80 -8.93 0.68
N GLU A 32 10.47 -8.37 1.67
CA GLU A 32 11.85 -7.89 1.56
C GLU A 32 12.73 -8.64 2.57
N ALA A 33 13.89 -9.10 2.11
CA ALA A 33 14.90 -9.70 2.97
C ALA A 33 15.79 -8.60 3.55
N THR A 34 15.95 -8.61 4.87
CA THR A 34 16.95 -7.77 5.54
C THR A 34 18.37 -8.22 5.20
N GLN A 35 19.38 -7.39 5.53
CA GLN A 35 20.80 -7.75 5.37
C GLN A 35 21.17 -9.07 6.08
N GLN A 36 20.41 -9.47 7.10
CA GLN A 36 20.59 -10.71 7.86
C GLN A 36 19.80 -11.91 7.28
N GLY A 37 19.15 -11.75 6.13
CA GLY A 37 18.35 -12.80 5.48
C GLY A 37 16.96 -13.01 6.10
N LYS A 38 16.60 -12.27 7.16
CA LYS A 38 15.25 -12.34 7.74
C LYS A 38 14.27 -11.58 6.85
N GLU A 39 13.16 -12.20 6.48
CA GLU A 39 12.11 -11.58 5.67
C GLU A 39 11.14 -10.75 6.52
N HIS A 40 10.78 -9.58 6.00
CA HIS A 40 9.68 -8.75 6.49
C HIS A 40 8.78 -8.30 5.34
N TYR A 41 7.65 -7.70 5.68
CA TYR A 41 6.78 -7.01 4.75
C TYR A 41 7.13 -5.54 4.71
N GLN A 42 7.42 -5.01 3.53
CA GLN A 42 7.51 -3.58 3.24
C GLN A 42 6.26 -3.19 2.48
N GLY A 43 5.55 -2.16 2.92
CA GLY A 43 4.28 -1.78 2.32
C GLY A 43 3.97 -0.30 2.36
N TYR A 44 2.87 0.03 1.70
CA TYR A 44 2.36 1.38 1.53
C TYR A 44 0.83 1.36 1.65
N ILE A 45 0.26 2.39 2.27
CA ILE A 45 -1.16 2.51 2.54
C ILE A 45 -1.66 3.93 2.27
N GLU A 46 -2.84 4.02 1.65
CA GLU A 46 -3.61 5.25 1.46
C GLU A 46 -4.94 5.13 2.19
N LEU A 47 -5.29 6.16 2.95
CA LEU A 47 -6.48 6.21 3.79
C LEU A 47 -7.55 7.14 3.20
N ASP A 48 -8.79 6.97 3.66
CA ASP A 48 -9.93 7.78 3.23
C ASP A 48 -9.75 9.27 3.61
N LYS A 49 -9.06 9.54 4.71
CA LYS A 49 -8.67 10.87 5.20
C LYS A 49 -7.38 10.81 6.04
N ALA A 50 -6.94 11.96 6.52
CA ALA A 50 -5.75 12.05 7.35
C ALA A 50 -5.98 11.56 8.80
N TYR A 51 -5.12 10.67 9.28
CA TYR A 51 -5.13 10.09 10.63
C TYR A 51 -3.82 10.36 11.36
N THR A 52 -3.77 10.11 12.67
CA THR A 52 -2.51 10.12 13.42
C THR A 52 -1.90 8.72 13.42
N LEU A 53 -0.58 8.60 13.59
CA LEU A 53 0.12 7.30 13.64
C LEU A 53 -0.54 6.27 14.58
N PRO A 54 -0.99 6.60 15.82
CA PRO A 54 -1.70 5.65 16.68
C PRO A 54 -3.01 5.12 16.08
N TRP A 55 -3.74 5.95 15.33
CA TRP A 55 -4.96 5.53 14.64
C TRP A 55 -4.65 4.62 13.47
N VAL A 56 -3.61 4.92 12.69
CA VAL A 56 -3.18 4.09 11.56
C VAL A 56 -2.79 2.69 12.03
N LYS A 57 -2.07 2.56 13.16
CA LYS A 57 -1.77 1.26 13.79
C LYS A 57 -3.03 0.43 14.10
N ARG A 58 -4.10 1.09 14.55
CA ARG A 58 -5.40 0.43 14.83
C ARG A 58 -6.12 0.02 13.55
N ILE A 59 -6.02 0.84 12.50
CA ILE A 59 -6.60 0.58 11.18
C ILE A 59 -5.95 -0.66 10.56
N ILE A 60 -4.62 -0.73 10.51
CA ILE A 60 -3.87 -1.87 9.93
C ILE A 60 -3.94 -3.12 10.82
N GLY A 61 -4.25 -2.96 12.11
CA GLY A 61 -4.49 -4.09 13.03
C GLY A 61 -3.22 -4.75 13.56
N ILE A 62 -2.04 -4.22 13.26
CA ILE A 62 -0.75 -4.77 13.71
C ILE A 62 -0.11 -3.79 14.70
N VAL A 63 -0.66 -3.69 15.91
CA VAL A 63 -0.29 -2.62 16.85
C VAL A 63 1.14 -2.77 17.39
N ASN A 64 1.63 -4.00 17.56
CA ASN A 64 2.86 -4.28 18.30
C ASN A 64 4.09 -4.57 17.42
N ASN A 65 3.92 -4.75 16.11
CA ASN A 65 5.00 -5.18 15.20
C ASN A 65 5.00 -4.42 13.86
N ILE A 66 4.43 -3.21 13.84
CA ILE A 66 4.44 -2.35 12.66
C ILE A 66 5.24 -1.08 12.93
N HIS A 67 6.21 -0.81 12.07
CA HIS A 67 6.85 0.48 11.94
C HIS A 67 6.10 1.26 10.87
N LEU A 68 5.77 2.52 11.16
CA LEU A 68 4.99 3.38 10.27
C LEU A 68 5.67 4.72 10.16
N GLU A 69 5.78 5.21 8.93
CA GLU A 69 6.30 6.53 8.62
C GLU A 69 5.34 7.22 7.64
N GLU A 70 5.21 8.53 7.76
CA GLU A 70 4.51 9.32 6.75
C GLU A 70 5.19 9.16 5.39
N ALA A 71 4.40 8.90 4.35
CA ALA A 71 4.94 8.73 3.00
C ALA A 71 5.41 10.09 2.45
N ARG A 72 6.69 10.19 2.13
CA ARG A 72 7.32 11.44 1.66
C ARG A 72 7.34 11.58 0.14
N GLU A 73 7.47 10.46 -0.56
CA GLU A 73 7.53 10.41 -2.02
C GLU A 73 6.13 10.41 -2.65
N ASP A 74 6.07 10.52 -3.98
CA ASP A 74 4.83 10.33 -4.73
C ASP A 74 4.32 8.87 -4.64
N ARG A 75 3.05 8.68 -5.01
CA ARG A 75 2.37 7.38 -4.94
C ARG A 75 3.12 6.30 -5.72
N TYR A 76 3.55 6.59 -6.94
CA TYR A 76 4.17 5.61 -7.82
C TYR A 76 5.49 5.13 -7.23
N ARG A 77 6.35 6.05 -6.76
CA ARG A 77 7.61 5.69 -6.10
C ARG A 77 7.42 4.83 -4.87
N ASN A 78 6.45 5.14 -4.00
CA ASN A 78 6.18 4.33 -2.82
C ASN A 78 5.71 2.93 -3.19
N ILE A 79 4.83 2.81 -4.19
CA ILE A 79 4.38 1.52 -4.71
C ILE A 79 5.56 0.74 -5.28
N SER A 80 6.34 1.32 -6.20
CA SER A 80 7.51 0.69 -6.81
C SER A 80 8.50 0.19 -5.76
N TYR A 81 8.70 0.95 -4.67
CA TYR A 81 9.57 0.54 -3.58
C TYR A 81 9.08 -0.74 -2.88
N CYS A 82 7.78 -0.89 -2.70
CA CYS A 82 7.19 -2.10 -2.08
C CYS A 82 7.29 -3.33 -2.99
N LEU A 83 7.41 -3.14 -4.30
CA LEU A 83 7.36 -4.22 -5.30
C LEU A 83 8.74 -4.68 -5.78
N LYS A 84 9.83 -4.09 -5.28
CA LYS A 84 11.20 -4.27 -5.81
C LYS A 84 11.78 -5.69 -5.74
N SER A 85 11.32 -6.52 -4.81
CA SER A 85 11.95 -7.82 -4.49
C SER A 85 11.10 -9.01 -4.91
N LYS A 86 9.89 -9.12 -4.35
CA LYS A 86 8.88 -10.15 -4.65
C LYS A 86 7.50 -9.60 -4.27
N PRO A 87 6.74 -9.04 -5.23
CA PRO A 87 5.50 -8.38 -4.91
C PRO A 87 4.41 -9.40 -4.57
N GLU A 88 3.87 -9.34 -3.34
CA GLU A 88 2.57 -9.95 -3.02
C GLU A 88 1.55 -8.82 -3.02
N VAL A 89 1.06 -8.50 -4.21
CA VAL A 89 0.09 -7.42 -4.40
C VAL A 89 -1.28 -7.89 -3.94
N SER A 90 -1.58 -7.73 -2.65
CA SER A 90 -2.96 -7.71 -2.19
C SER A 90 -3.48 -6.28 -2.29
N LEU A 91 -4.03 -5.94 -3.46
CA LEU A 91 -4.76 -4.69 -3.65
C LEU A 91 -6.06 -4.76 -2.85
N ILE A 92 -6.01 -4.25 -1.62
CA ILE A 92 -7.23 -3.94 -0.90
C ILE A 92 -7.69 -2.57 -1.40
N LEU A 93 -8.55 -2.60 -2.41
CA LEU A 93 -9.34 -1.47 -2.86
C LEU A 93 -10.70 -1.59 -2.20
N ASP A 94 -10.89 -1.02 -1.02
CA ASP A 94 -12.26 -0.87 -0.51
C ASP A 94 -12.94 0.27 -1.28
N ARG A 95 -13.40 -0.04 -2.51
CA ARG A 95 -14.39 0.76 -3.22
C ARG A 95 -15.73 0.60 -2.50
N LYS A 96 -15.89 1.17 -1.30
CA LYS A 96 -17.19 1.73 -0.91
C LYS A 96 -17.37 3.11 -1.53
N ARG A 97 -17.13 3.21 -2.85
CA ARG A 97 -17.70 4.30 -3.65
C ARG A 97 -19.17 3.93 -3.78
N ARG A 98 -20.09 4.78 -3.30
CA ARG A 98 -21.50 4.67 -3.71
C ARG A 98 -21.52 4.64 -5.24
N VAL A 99 -22.31 3.74 -5.80
CA VAL A 99 -22.41 3.42 -7.23
C VAL A 99 -23.07 4.56 -8.04
N GLU A 100 -22.81 5.83 -7.72
CA GLU A 100 -23.44 6.96 -8.44
C GLU A 100 -22.45 7.94 -9.08
N ASP A 101 -21.18 8.00 -8.67
CA ASP A 101 -20.23 8.95 -9.28
C ASP A 101 -19.00 8.26 -9.89
N GLU A 102 -19.14 8.04 -11.20
CA GLU A 102 -18.13 7.83 -12.25
C GLU A 102 -17.24 6.57 -12.24
N PRO A 103 -17.14 5.87 -13.38
CA PRO A 103 -16.19 4.78 -13.56
C PRO A 103 -14.76 5.34 -13.62
N LEU A 104 -13.94 4.97 -12.63
CA LEU A 104 -12.50 5.23 -12.65
C LEU A 104 -11.83 4.06 -13.39
N ASP A 105 -11.53 4.33 -14.66
CA ASP A 105 -11.02 3.48 -15.75
C ASP A 105 -9.50 3.15 -15.65
N TRP A 106 -8.98 3.01 -14.43
CA TRP A 106 -7.52 2.84 -14.23
C TRP A 106 -7.06 1.38 -14.26
N ALA A 107 -7.97 0.41 -14.11
CA ALA A 107 -7.63 -1.01 -14.20
C ALA A 107 -7.28 -1.41 -15.64
N ASP A 108 -7.90 -0.75 -16.62
CA ASP A 108 -7.74 -1.06 -18.05
C ASP A 108 -6.47 -0.40 -18.64
N GLU A 109 -5.96 0.69 -18.05
CA GLU A 109 -4.67 1.28 -18.45
C GLU A 109 -3.46 0.43 -17.97
N PHE A 110 -3.54 -0.19 -16.79
CA PHE A 110 -2.42 -0.96 -16.24
C PHE A 110 -2.16 -2.27 -17.01
N GLU A 111 -3.20 -2.89 -17.58
CA GLU A 111 -3.03 -4.05 -18.47
C GLU A 111 -2.47 -3.66 -19.85
N ASN A 112 -2.80 -2.47 -20.36
CA ASN A 112 -2.33 -2.02 -21.69
C ASN A 112 -0.86 -1.58 -21.72
N GLU A 113 -0.34 -0.98 -20.64
CA GLU A 113 1.06 -0.53 -20.61
C GLU A 113 2.06 -1.65 -20.27
N ASN A 114 1.63 -2.73 -19.61
CA ASN A 114 2.51 -3.87 -19.28
C ASN A 114 2.49 -5.03 -20.30
N LEU A 115 1.46 -5.13 -21.16
CA LEU A 115 1.44 -6.15 -22.22
C LEU A 115 2.27 -5.76 -23.45
N THR A 116 2.52 -4.47 -23.67
CA THR A 116 3.33 -4.00 -24.82
C THR A 116 4.84 -4.20 -24.63
N HIS A 117 5.33 -4.36 -23.39
CA HIS A 117 6.75 -4.63 -23.11
C HIS A 117 7.14 -6.12 -23.02
N LEU A 118 6.17 -7.04 -22.97
CA LEU A 118 6.43 -8.48 -22.85
C LEU A 118 6.29 -9.28 -24.17
N PHE A 119 5.88 -8.66 -25.28
CA PHE A 119 5.68 -9.35 -26.57
C PHE A 119 6.61 -8.93 -27.72
N ASN A 120 7.67 -8.17 -27.47
CA ASN A 120 8.70 -7.84 -28.47
C ASN A 120 10.02 -8.62 -28.30
N PHE A 121 9.91 -9.90 -27.92
CA PHE A 121 10.95 -10.88 -28.21
C PHE A 121 10.34 -12.02 -29.03
N SER A 122 10.32 -11.82 -30.35
CA SER A 122 10.34 -12.86 -31.37
C SER A 122 11.17 -12.34 -32.53
#